data_AF-A0A937XQQ2-F1
#
_entry.id   AF-A0A937XQQ2-F1
#
_cell.length_a   1.000
_cell.length_b   1.000
_cell.length_c   1.000
_cell.angle_alpha   90.00
_cell.angle_beta   90.00
_cell.angle_gamma   90.00
#
_symmetry.space_group_name_H-M   'P 1'
#
loop_
_entity.id
_entity.type
_entity.pdbx_description
1 polymer ?
#
loop_
_entity_poly.entity_id
_entity_poly.type
_entity_poly.pdbx_seq_one_letter_code
_entity_poly.pdbx_strand_id
1 'polypeptide(L)'
;MPEPFTLDDQGKHMAIISKRPPFRADHVGSLMRSARLLQARIDHCEGRLTLAALNAIEDEEVRAAVAMQERCGLRCITEGELRRRSWRDDFFDNVDGFTPNRFRSPFTFTQFSGEKVESGPIPHVMGRFQTVHISGELTP
;
A
#
# COMPACT_ATOMS: atom_id res chain seq x y z
N MET A 1 -5.56 -13.87 -32.61
CA MET A 1 -5.22 -12.62 -31.91
C MET A 1 -3.72 -12.68 -31.68
N PRO A 2 -2.89 -11.74 -32.16
CA PRO A 2 -1.47 -11.79 -31.85
C PRO A 2 -1.25 -11.57 -30.35
N GLU A 3 -0.28 -12.28 -29.79
CA GLU A 3 0.09 -12.20 -28.37
C GLU A 3 0.61 -10.78 -28.04
N PRO A 4 0.29 -10.24 -26.85
CA PRO A 4 0.89 -9.00 -26.40
C PRO A 4 2.42 -9.15 -26.41
N PHE A 5 3.13 -8.08 -26.79
CA PHE A 5 4.60 -8.00 -26.93
C PHE A 5 5.23 -8.53 -28.22
N THR A 6 4.45 -8.90 -29.24
CA THR A 6 5.04 -9.25 -30.55
C THR A 6 5.88 -8.08 -31.11
N LEU A 7 7.15 -8.34 -31.40
CA LEU A 7 8.08 -7.38 -32.00
C LEU A 7 8.01 -7.48 -33.53
N ASP A 8 8.23 -6.38 -34.24
CA ASP A 8 8.49 -6.42 -35.68
C ASP A 8 9.89 -6.94 -35.98
N ASP A 9 10.17 -7.08 -37.27
CA ASP A 9 11.48 -7.49 -37.81
C ASP A 9 12.61 -6.49 -37.46
N GLN A 10 12.28 -5.34 -36.85
CA GLN A 10 13.23 -4.34 -36.35
C GLN A 10 13.32 -4.31 -34.81
N GLY A 11 12.67 -5.26 -34.12
CA GLY A 11 12.70 -5.36 -32.66
C GLY A 11 11.86 -4.31 -31.94
N LYS A 12 10.93 -3.62 -32.61
CA LYS A 12 10.00 -2.68 -32.00
C LYS A 12 8.67 -3.37 -31.72
N HIS A 13 8.05 -3.04 -30.59
CA HIS A 13 6.71 -3.54 -30.31
C HIS A 13 5.73 -3.14 -31.41
N MET A 14 5.07 -4.14 -32.00
CA MET A 14 3.95 -3.92 -32.91
C MET A 14 2.76 -3.39 -32.13
N ALA A 15 2.70 -2.06 -31.99
CA ALA A 15 1.52 -1.40 -31.48
C ALA A 15 0.39 -1.60 -32.49
N ILE A 16 -0.59 -2.44 -32.14
CA ILE A 16 -1.90 -2.38 -32.80
C ILE A 16 -2.52 -1.05 -32.37
N ILE A 17 -2.34 -0.02 -33.20
CA ILE A 17 -2.97 1.28 -33.03
C ILE A 17 -4.45 1.10 -33.39
N SER A 18 -5.23 0.61 -32.42
CA SER A 18 -6.67 0.80 -32.43
C SER A 18 -6.96 2.31 -32.54
N LYS A 19 -7.83 2.72 -33.48
CA LYS A 19 -8.25 4.13 -33.66
C LYS A 19 -8.86 4.76 -32.40
N ARG A 20 -9.10 3.98 -31.35
CA ARG A 20 -9.36 4.42 -29.98
C ARG A 20 -8.44 3.63 -29.05
N PRO A 21 -7.41 4.24 -28.43
CA PRO A 21 -6.65 3.54 -27.39
C PRO A 21 -7.62 3.06 -26.32
N PRO A 22 -7.46 1.85 -25.75
CA PRO A 22 -8.35 1.42 -24.68
C PRO A 22 -8.13 2.38 -23.49
N PHE A 23 -9.07 3.30 -23.27
CA PHE A 23 -9.08 4.13 -22.07
C PHE A 23 -9.14 3.18 -20.87
N ARG A 24 -8.04 3.12 -20.12
CA ARG A 24 -7.91 2.27 -18.94
C ARG A 24 -7.79 3.18 -17.74
N ALA A 25 -8.74 3.06 -16.82
CA ALA A 25 -8.67 3.67 -15.50
C ALA A 25 -8.50 2.54 -14.48
N ASP A 26 -7.51 2.66 -13.61
CA ASP A 26 -7.32 1.77 -12.48
C ASP A 26 -7.07 2.61 -11.23
N HIS A 27 -7.30 1.95 -10.09
CA HIS A 27 -6.95 2.48 -8.80
C HIS A 27 -5.49 2.15 -8.47
N VAL A 28 -4.76 3.09 -7.85
CA VAL A 28 -3.32 2.94 -7.61
C VAL A 28 -3.02 2.05 -6.39
N GLY A 29 -3.82 2.11 -5.33
CA GLY A 29 -3.49 1.41 -4.08
C GLY A 29 -4.49 1.66 -2.97
N SER A 30 -4.24 2.71 -2.18
CA SER A 30 -4.93 3.06 -0.94
C SER A 30 -6.39 3.48 -1.11
N LEU A 31 -7.30 2.85 -0.38
CA LEU A 31 -8.70 3.24 -0.25
C LEU A 31 -8.98 3.86 1.13
N MET A 32 -10.11 4.54 1.26
CA MET A 32 -10.53 5.11 2.54
C MET A 32 -10.86 3.99 3.54
N ARG A 33 -10.35 4.12 4.76
CA ARG A 33 -10.68 3.20 5.86
C ARG A 33 -12.05 3.56 6.43
N SER A 34 -12.90 2.57 6.65
CA SER A 34 -14.21 2.79 7.25
C SER A 34 -14.07 3.20 8.73
N ALA A 35 -15.12 3.83 9.27
CA ALA A 35 -15.18 4.15 10.69
C ALA A 35 -15.05 2.87 11.57
N ARG A 36 -15.61 1.74 11.09
CA ARG A 36 -15.49 0.44 11.75
C ARG A 36 -14.03 -0.01 11.85
N LEU A 37 -13.29 0.05 10.75
CA LEU A 37 -11.87 -0.32 10.74
C LEU A 37 -11.01 0.61 11.62
N LEU A 38 -11.28 1.92 11.57
CA LEU A 38 -10.57 2.88 12.41
C LEU A 38 -10.82 2.62 13.90
N GLN A 39 -12.07 2.37 14.30
CA GLN A 39 -12.40 2.06 15.68
C GLN A 39 -11.78 0.73 16.14
N ALA A 40 -11.82 -0.32 15.31
CA ALA A 40 -11.21 -1.60 15.63
C ALA A 40 -9.70 -1.48 15.89
N ARG A 41 -9.00 -0.62 15.14
CA ARG A 41 -7.58 -0.33 15.37
C ARG A 41 -7.33 0.39 16.69
N ILE A 42 -8.16 1.38 17.02
CA ILE A 42 -8.10 2.07 18.31
C ILE A 42 -8.31 1.07 19.45
N ASP A 43 -9.35 0.23 19.36
CA ASP A 43 -9.66 -0.78 20.38
C ASP A 43 -8.55 -1.82 20.52
N HIS A 44 -7.87 -2.19 19.44
CA HIS A 44 -6.71 -3.08 19.50
C HIS A 44 -5.52 -2.41 20.20
N CYS A 45 -5.17 -1.18 19.80
CA CYS A 45 -4.09 -0.42 20.44
C CYS A 45 -4.35 -0.19 21.94
N GLU A 46 -5.61 -0.06 22.35
CA GLU A 46 -6.01 0.12 23.75
C GLU A 46 -6.26 -1.22 24.48
N GLY A 47 -5.94 -2.35 23.85
CA GLY A 47 -6.03 -3.70 24.46
C GLY A 47 -7.46 -4.23 24.64
N ARG A 48 -8.48 -3.56 24.09
CA ARG A 48 -9.88 -3.99 24.11
C ARG A 48 -10.24 -5.00 23.03
N LEU A 49 -9.44 -5.09 21.97
CA LEU A 49 -9.65 -6.01 20.85
C LEU A 49 -8.42 -6.89 20.65
N THR A 50 -8.61 -8.20 20.52
CA THR A 50 -7.50 -9.12 20.23
C THR A 50 -6.99 -8.92 18.80
N LEU A 51 -5.73 -9.24 18.55
CA LEU A 51 -5.15 -9.19 17.20
C LEU A 51 -5.95 -10.06 16.21
N ALA A 52 -6.40 -11.25 16.63
CA ALA A 52 -7.22 -12.12 15.81
C ALA A 52 -8.56 -11.48 15.41
N ALA A 53 -9.21 -10.75 16.33
CA ALA A 53 -10.44 -10.05 16.06
C ALA A 53 -10.23 -8.82 15.15
N LEU A 54 -9.13 -8.09 15.33
CA LEU A 54 -8.73 -7.02 14.40
C LEU A 54 -8.51 -7.59 12.99
N ASN A 55 -7.76 -8.69 12.87
CA ASN A 55 -7.46 -9.33 11.59
C ASN A 55 -8.73 -9.78 10.85
N ALA A 56 -9.72 -10.29 11.58
CA ALA A 56 -11.01 -10.69 11.01
C ALA A 56 -11.78 -9.46 10.46
N ILE A 57 -11.79 -8.34 11.19
CA ILE A 57 -12.39 -7.09 10.71
C ILE A 57 -11.65 -6.59 9.47
N GLU A 58 -10.32 -6.61 9.46
CA GLU A 58 -9.53 -6.23 8.30
C GLU A 58 -9.82 -7.11 7.07
N ASP A 59 -9.98 -8.42 7.24
CA ASP A 59 -10.37 -9.34 6.16
C ASP A 59 -11.75 -9.03 5.57
N GLU A 60 -12.71 -8.68 6.43
CA GLU A 60 -14.05 -8.28 5.98
C GLU A 60 -14.01 -6.98 5.17
N GLU A 61 -13.25 -5.99 5.64
CA GLU A 61 -13.10 -4.68 4.98
C GLU A 61 -12.37 -4.82 3.63
N VAL A 62 -11.32 -5.66 3.56
CA VAL A 62 -10.63 -5.96 2.30
C VAL A 62 -11.57 -6.65 1.31
N ARG A 63 -12.37 -7.63 1.74
CA ARG A 63 -13.38 -8.28 0.87
C ARG A 63 -14.41 -7.27 0.35
N ALA A 64 -14.87 -6.36 1.20
CA ALA A 64 -15.80 -5.32 0.80
C ALA A 64 -15.19 -4.37 -0.24
N ALA A 65 -13.91 -3.99 -0.06
CA ALA A 65 -13.17 -3.15 -0.99
C ALA A 65 -12.94 -3.84 -2.36
N VAL A 66 -12.62 -5.13 -2.36
CA VAL A 66 -12.50 -5.95 -3.59
C VAL A 66 -13.85 -5.96 -4.32
N ALA A 67 -14.93 -6.33 -3.63
CA ALA A 67 -16.26 -6.42 -4.23
C ALA A 67 -16.75 -5.06 -4.77
N MET A 68 -16.40 -3.96 -4.11
CA MET A 68 -16.70 -2.61 -4.61
C MET A 68 -15.97 -2.33 -5.93
N GLN A 69 -14.67 -2.61 -6.02
CA GLN A 69 -13.89 -2.39 -7.23
C GLN A 69 -14.38 -3.25 -8.39
N GLU A 70 -14.76 -4.50 -8.13
CA GLU A 70 -15.39 -5.39 -9.12
C GLU A 70 -16.71 -4.81 -9.65
N ARG A 71 -17.58 -4.31 -8.76
CA ARG A 71 -18.85 -3.65 -9.17
C ARG A 71 -18.62 -2.39 -10.00
N CYS A 72 -17.52 -1.67 -9.76
CA CYS A 72 -17.11 -0.52 -10.57
C CYS A 72 -16.54 -0.91 -11.94
N GLY A 73 -16.36 -2.21 -12.23
CA GLY A 73 -15.79 -2.70 -13.48
C GLY A 73 -14.27 -2.55 -13.58
N LEU A 74 -13.57 -2.35 -12.46
CA LEU A 74 -12.11 -2.30 -12.45
C LEU A 74 -11.55 -3.69 -12.76
N ARG A 75 -10.55 -3.73 -13.64
CA ARG A 75 -9.87 -4.98 -14.03
C ARG A 75 -8.62 -5.27 -13.18
N CYS A 76 -8.04 -4.23 -12.60
CA CYS A 76 -6.96 -4.32 -11.64
C CYS A 76 -7.52 -3.96 -10.27
N ILE A 77 -7.42 -4.88 -9.32
CA ILE A 77 -7.98 -4.76 -7.98
C ILE A 77 -6.82 -4.61 -6.98
N THR A 78 -6.97 -3.69 -6.03
CA THR A 78 -6.06 -3.56 -4.88
C THR A 78 -6.79 -3.95 -3.59
N GLU A 79 -6.09 -4.33 -2.54
CA GLU A 79 -6.70 -4.54 -1.22
C GLU A 79 -7.03 -3.21 -0.49
N GLY A 80 -6.82 -2.06 -1.13
CA GLY A 80 -7.01 -0.74 -0.52
C GLY A 80 -5.95 -0.33 0.51
N GLU A 81 -4.88 -1.12 0.68
CA GLU A 81 -3.86 -0.93 1.73
C GLU A 81 -4.47 -0.80 3.13
N LEU A 82 -5.63 -1.43 3.34
CA LEU A 82 -6.44 -1.21 4.54
C LEU A 82 -5.71 -1.65 5.81
N ARG A 83 -4.85 -2.68 5.70
CA ARG A 83 -4.00 -3.23 6.76
C ARG A 83 -2.76 -2.38 7.09
N ARG A 84 -2.30 -1.54 6.16
CA ARG A 84 -1.13 -0.70 6.42
C ARG A 84 -1.46 0.46 7.36
N ARG A 85 -0.51 0.86 8.20
CA ARG A 85 -0.56 2.15 8.92
C ARG A 85 0.18 3.23 8.12
N SER A 86 1.24 2.84 7.41
CA SER A 86 2.13 3.73 6.67
C SER A 86 2.66 3.04 5.41
N TRP A 87 2.87 3.81 4.34
CA TRP A 87 3.42 3.28 3.08
C TRP A 87 4.91 2.91 3.18
N ARG A 88 5.61 3.41 4.21
CA ARG A 88 7.06 3.29 4.40
C ARG A 88 7.47 2.65 5.70
N ASP A 89 6.70 2.85 6.78
CA ASP A 89 7.17 2.41 8.09
C ASP A 89 7.18 0.89 8.20
N ASP A 90 6.20 0.20 7.60
CA ASP A 90 6.19 -1.25 7.46
C ASP A 90 7.49 -1.77 6.79
N PHE A 91 8.03 -1.03 5.81
CA PHE A 91 9.29 -1.42 5.17
C PHE A 91 10.48 -1.26 6.12
N PHE A 92 10.52 -0.17 6.88
CA PHE A 92 11.58 0.04 7.88
C PHE A 92 11.54 -0.98 8.99
N ASP A 93 10.35 -1.38 9.43
CA ASP A 93 10.18 -2.31 10.55
C ASP A 93 10.43 -3.78 10.15
N ASN A 94 10.38 -4.10 8.86
CA ASN A 94 10.51 -5.47 8.33
C ASN A 94 11.76 -5.69 7.45
N VAL A 95 12.75 -4.79 7.51
CA VAL A 95 14.01 -4.91 6.77
C VAL A 95 15.20 -4.63 7.68
N ASP A 96 16.09 -5.61 7.80
CA ASP A 96 17.36 -5.45 8.49
C ASP A 96 18.27 -4.48 7.73
N GLY A 97 19.13 -3.77 8.46
CA GLY A 97 20.06 -2.79 7.91
C GLY A 97 19.64 -1.33 8.16
N PHE A 98 18.57 -1.10 8.90
CA PHE A 98 18.17 0.19 9.46
C PHE A 98 18.61 0.35 10.92
N THR A 99 18.78 1.59 11.37
CA THR A 99 18.98 1.90 12.79
C THR A 99 17.74 1.55 13.62
N PRO A 100 17.89 1.06 14.87
CA PRO A 100 16.75 0.81 15.75
C PRO A 100 16.04 2.11 16.15
N ASN A 101 16.77 3.21 16.19
CA ASN A 101 16.22 4.54 16.48
C ASN A 101 15.81 5.24 15.19
N ARG A 102 14.78 6.08 15.27
CA ARG A 102 14.33 6.96 14.19
C ARG A 102 14.73 8.40 14.50
N PHE A 103 15.18 9.12 13.48
CA PHE A 103 15.68 10.48 13.56
C PHE A 103 14.78 11.43 12.77
N ARG A 104 14.87 12.74 13.06
CA ARG A 104 14.10 13.76 12.34
C ARG A 104 14.38 13.65 10.83
N SER A 105 13.31 13.54 10.06
CA SER A 105 13.41 13.55 8.60
C SER A 105 13.60 14.98 8.11
N PRO A 106 14.55 15.24 7.19
CA PRO A 106 14.67 16.55 6.55
C PRO A 106 13.60 16.76 5.47
N PHE A 107 12.75 15.76 5.19
CA PHE A 107 11.73 15.82 4.15
C PHE A 107 10.47 16.53 4.63
N THR A 108 9.89 17.37 3.77
CA THR A 108 8.68 18.14 4.04
C THR A 108 7.65 17.87 2.96
N PHE A 109 6.41 17.60 3.36
CA PHE A 109 5.26 17.51 2.48
C PHE A 109 4.63 18.89 2.31
N THR A 110 4.31 19.26 1.08
CA THR A 110 3.44 20.41 0.80
C THR A 110 2.02 19.86 0.62
N GLN A 111 1.11 20.24 1.51
CA GLN A 111 -0.29 19.84 1.41
C GLN A 111 -1.01 20.61 0.30
N PHE A 112 -2.22 20.16 -0.03
CA PHE A 112 -3.08 20.86 -0.99
C PHE A 112 -3.37 22.31 -0.58
N SER A 113 -3.43 22.60 0.73
CA SER A 113 -3.58 23.95 1.28
C SER A 113 -2.36 24.85 1.04
N GLY A 114 -1.22 24.30 0.60
CA GLY A 114 0.08 24.97 0.55
C GLY A 114 0.87 24.89 1.86
N GLU A 115 0.27 24.36 2.93
CA GLU A 115 0.96 24.15 4.21
C GLU A 115 2.11 23.15 4.06
N LYS A 116 3.23 23.44 4.71
CA LYS A 116 4.40 22.58 4.77
C LYS A 116 4.42 21.80 6.07
N VAL A 117 4.37 20.48 5.99
CA VAL A 117 4.39 19.58 7.15
C VAL A 117 5.61 18.67 7.09
N GLU A 118 6.35 18.58 8.18
CA GLU A 118 7.49 17.69 8.29
C GLU A 118 7.05 16.22 8.22
N SER A 119 7.82 15.41 7.49
CA SER A 119 7.71 13.95 7.53
C SER A 119 7.94 13.44 8.94
N GLY A 120 7.26 12.35 9.29
CA GLY A 120 7.61 11.55 10.46
C GLY A 120 9.08 11.09 10.44
N PRO A 121 9.63 10.71 11.60
CA PRO A 121 11.04 10.34 11.73
C PRO A 121 11.38 9.08 10.95
N ILE A 122 12.63 8.99 10.47
CA ILE A 122 13.16 7.88 9.65
C ILE A 122 14.37 7.24 10.32
N PRO A 123 14.58 5.93 10.18
CA PRO A 123 15.87 5.33 10.52
C PRO A 123 16.94 5.70 9.48
N HIS A 124 18.21 5.47 9.81
CA HIS A 124 19.32 5.56 8.87
C HIS A 124 19.79 4.19 8.41
N VAL A 125 20.39 4.12 7.24
CA VAL A 125 20.99 2.90 6.71
C VAL A 125 22.29 2.61 7.46
N MET A 126 22.39 1.42 8.06
CA MET A 126 23.57 0.93 8.78
C MET A 126 24.39 -0.07 7.97
N GLY A 127 23.81 -0.66 6.92
CA GLY A 127 24.47 -1.70 6.15
C GLY A 127 23.62 -2.24 5.01
N ARG A 128 24.00 -3.41 4.51
CA ARG A 128 23.28 -4.09 3.43
C ARG A 128 21.92 -4.57 3.93
N PHE A 129 20.87 -4.29 3.15
CA PHE A 129 19.52 -4.74 3.48
C PHE A 129 19.37 -6.26 3.38
N GLN A 130 18.67 -6.82 4.37
CA GLN A 130 18.25 -8.22 4.38
C GLN A 130 16.77 -8.28 4.81
N THR A 131 16.01 -9.16 4.17
CA THR A 131 14.62 -9.39 4.59
C THR A 131 14.65 -10.18 5.90
N VAL A 132 14.04 -9.63 6.95
CA VAL A 132 13.79 -10.40 8.18
C VAL A 132 12.56 -11.27 7.99
N HIS A 133 12.58 -12.49 8.51
CA HIS A 133 11.39 -13.35 8.49
C HIS A 133 10.28 -12.71 9.32
N ILE A 134 9.19 -12.34 8.65
CA ILE A 134 7.99 -11.78 9.28
C ILE A 134 7.30 -12.90 10.07
N SER A 135 7.54 -12.99 11.38
CA SER A 135 6.54 -13.56 12.28
C SER A 135 5.37 -12.60 12.28
N GLY A 136 4.16 -13.05 11.94
CA GLY A 136 2.97 -12.21 11.67
C GLY A 136 2.40 -11.41 12.86
N GLU A 137 3.22 -11.01 13.82
CA GLU A 137 2.87 -10.10 14.90
C GLU A 137 3.26 -8.67 14.50
N LEU A 138 2.26 -7.87 14.16
CA LEU A 138 2.41 -6.43 14.04
C LEU A 138 2.69 -5.87 15.45
N THR A 139 3.78 -5.13 15.59
CA THR A 139 4.06 -4.35 16.81
C THR A 139 2.94 -3.31 17.01
N PRO A 140 2.39 -3.14 18.23
CA PRO A 140 1.22 -2.27 18.50
C PRO A 140 1.33 -0.80 18.00
#